data_AF-A0A662IC84-F1
#
_entry.id   AF-A0A662IC84-F1
#
_cell.length_a   1.000
_cell.length_b   1.000
_cell.length_c   1.000
_cell.angle_alpha   90.00
_cell.angle_beta   90.00
_cell.angle_gamma   90.00
#
_symmetry.space_group_name_H-M   'P 1'
#
loop_
_entity.id
_entity.type
_entity.pdbx_description
1 polymer ?
#
loop_
_entity_poly.entity_id
_entity_poly.type
_entity_poly.pdbx_seq_one_letter_code
_entity_poly.pdbx_strand_id
1 'polypeptide(L)'
;MGAMSAGRFERVGAHSHIRGLGVRDGEPLPIADGFVGQIEARRAAWIVVQMIKQGKMAGRGILLAGPPGTGKTALAVAIARELGEDTPFVAISGSEIYSAEMKKTEVLMRALRSAIGVRVREYRRVYEGMVKRMEVKFDKHPYNPWVQVPVEGVITLKTSSEERTFTVDGSIISEMLSKGVSEGDVVWIDEETGRVYKVGRSKTADRRYDLASARLVELPSGPILKEKEFVHTMTLHDLDVMHSRGGSLLSLLLGGAEEREISADVRRRVDETVKSWIDEGRAELIPGVLFIDDVHMLDIEAFSFLSRAMESELAPIIILASNRGFARIRGTDVVAPHGVPLDLLDRLLIIETRPYTRDEIREILKIRAREEGVELDEKALERLTDIGVERSLRYAVQLLTPARVIATRRGASRVEVEDVETVAKLFVSVKESAEYLKELEEKFLR
;
A
#
# COMPACT_ATOMS: atom_id res chain seq x y z
N MET A 1 7.74 -17.78 28.50
CA MET A 1 7.83 -18.21 27.09
C MET A 1 6.73 -17.49 26.32
N GLY A 2 6.91 -16.65 25.32
CA GLY A 2 8.04 -15.89 24.78
C GLY A 2 7.36 -14.67 24.13
N ALA A 3 7.96 -13.49 24.28
CA ALA A 3 7.40 -12.24 23.76
C ALA A 3 7.29 -12.33 22.24
N MET A 4 6.07 -12.26 21.71
CA MET A 4 5.82 -12.11 20.28
C MET A 4 6.40 -10.76 19.84
N SER A 5 7.39 -10.81 18.94
CA SER A 5 7.91 -9.63 18.27
C SER A 5 6.76 -8.92 17.54
N ALA A 6 6.58 -7.63 17.81
CA ALA A 6 5.71 -6.75 17.05
C ALA A 6 6.31 -6.53 15.63
N GLY A 7 6.23 -7.56 14.78
CA GLY A 7 6.28 -7.37 13.34
C GLY A 7 4.98 -6.72 12.91
N ARG A 8 5.03 -5.75 11.99
CA ARG A 8 3.85 -5.23 11.30
C ARG A 8 2.97 -6.40 10.90
N PHE A 9 1.78 -6.48 11.48
CA PHE A 9 0.73 -7.38 11.00
C PHE A 9 0.23 -6.83 9.67
N GLU A 10 1.00 -7.05 8.59
CA GLU A 10 0.44 -6.99 7.25
C GLU A 10 -0.56 -8.15 7.17
N ARG A 11 -1.86 -7.86 7.19
CA ARG A 11 -2.85 -8.87 6.82
C ARG A 11 -2.44 -9.36 5.43
N VAL A 12 -2.22 -10.66 5.28
CA VAL A 12 -1.95 -11.28 3.98
C VAL A 12 -3.17 -11.02 3.10
N GLY A 13 -3.12 -9.92 2.34
CA GLY A 13 -4.16 -9.57 1.39
C GLY A 13 -4.12 -10.54 0.22
N ALA A 14 -5.22 -10.66 -0.50
CA ALA A 14 -5.32 -11.58 -1.64
C ALA A 14 -4.26 -11.35 -2.73
N HIS A 15 -3.49 -10.25 -2.73
CA HIS A 15 -2.45 -9.97 -3.74
C HIS A 15 -1.10 -9.52 -3.16
N SER A 16 -0.83 -9.77 -1.86
CA SER A 16 0.43 -9.34 -1.21
C SER A 16 1.71 -9.97 -1.79
N HIS A 17 1.58 -11.08 -2.50
CA HIS A 17 2.68 -11.81 -3.14
C HIS A 17 3.11 -11.28 -4.49
N ILE A 18 2.29 -10.46 -5.11
CA ILE A 18 2.59 -9.86 -6.40
C ILE A 18 3.61 -8.75 -6.17
N ARG A 19 4.84 -8.97 -6.67
CA ARG A 19 5.96 -8.03 -6.54
C ARG A 19 6.21 -7.23 -7.82
N GLY A 20 5.65 -7.64 -8.95
CA GLY A 20 5.80 -6.99 -10.24
C GLY A 20 5.18 -7.81 -11.36
N LEU A 21 5.41 -7.40 -12.62
CA LEU A 21 4.88 -8.13 -13.79
C LEU A 21 5.68 -9.39 -14.13
N GLY A 22 6.86 -9.63 -13.54
CA GLY A 22 7.65 -10.81 -13.84
C GLY A 22 8.27 -10.78 -15.25
N VAL A 23 8.57 -9.58 -15.75
CA VAL A 23 9.14 -9.35 -17.09
C VAL A 23 10.65 -9.20 -17.00
N ARG A 24 11.37 -9.83 -17.92
CA ARG A 24 12.83 -9.71 -18.09
C ARG A 24 13.10 -9.46 -19.57
N ASP A 25 13.90 -8.45 -19.89
CA ASP A 25 14.22 -8.05 -21.27
C ASP A 25 12.99 -7.83 -22.17
N GLY A 26 11.89 -7.33 -21.60
CA GLY A 26 10.62 -7.09 -22.30
C GLY A 26 9.71 -8.32 -22.44
N GLU A 27 10.15 -9.50 -21.96
CA GLU A 27 9.40 -10.74 -22.05
C GLU A 27 8.94 -11.28 -20.67
N PRO A 28 7.64 -11.59 -20.48
CA PRO A 28 7.15 -12.19 -19.24
C PRO A 28 7.64 -13.63 -19.07
N LEU A 29 8.31 -13.93 -17.96
CA LEU A 29 8.72 -15.29 -17.62
C LEU A 29 7.52 -16.09 -17.10
N PRO A 30 7.40 -17.41 -17.38
CA PRO A 30 6.24 -18.22 -16.97
C PRO A 30 5.86 -18.10 -15.49
N ILE A 31 6.86 -18.02 -14.62
CA ILE A 31 6.71 -17.81 -13.17
C ILE A 31 7.77 -16.79 -12.74
N ALA A 32 7.36 -15.60 -12.30
CA ALA A 32 8.27 -14.58 -11.80
C ALA A 32 7.52 -13.52 -10.97
N ASP A 33 8.20 -12.95 -9.97
CA ASP A 33 7.70 -11.83 -9.15
C ASP A 33 6.30 -12.07 -8.54
N GLY A 34 6.00 -13.33 -8.20
CA GLY A 34 4.72 -13.77 -7.64
C GLY A 34 3.62 -14.01 -8.67
N PHE A 35 3.84 -13.68 -9.95
CA PHE A 35 2.89 -13.93 -11.03
C PHE A 35 3.17 -15.28 -11.73
N VAL A 36 2.08 -15.96 -12.12
CA VAL A 36 2.11 -17.21 -12.88
C VAL A 36 1.28 -17.04 -14.15
N GLY A 37 1.82 -17.44 -15.29
CA GLY A 37 1.07 -17.47 -16.54
C GLY A 37 0.68 -16.09 -17.06
N GLN A 38 -0.53 -15.97 -17.64
CA GLN A 38 -1.06 -14.72 -18.23
C GLN A 38 -0.04 -13.99 -19.12
N ILE A 39 0.73 -14.71 -19.93
CA ILE A 39 1.88 -14.16 -20.67
C ILE A 39 1.46 -12.95 -21.51
N GLU A 40 0.39 -13.09 -22.30
CA GLU A 40 -0.09 -12.02 -23.19
C GLU A 40 -0.56 -10.79 -22.42
N ALA A 41 -1.38 -10.99 -21.37
CA ALA A 41 -1.87 -9.90 -20.54
C ALA A 41 -0.73 -9.16 -19.82
N ARG A 42 0.29 -9.88 -19.34
CA ARG A 42 1.47 -9.29 -18.71
C ARG A 42 2.37 -8.57 -19.71
N ARG A 43 2.52 -9.09 -20.93
CA ARG A 43 3.25 -8.40 -22.00
C ARG A 43 2.55 -7.09 -22.36
N ALA A 44 1.21 -7.13 -22.52
CA ALA A 44 0.41 -5.93 -22.76
C ALA A 44 0.53 -4.92 -21.61
N ALA A 45 0.40 -5.38 -20.36
CA ALA A 45 0.59 -4.55 -19.18
C ALA A 45 1.99 -3.92 -19.11
N TRP A 46 3.04 -4.66 -19.50
CA TRP A 46 4.39 -4.13 -19.55
C TRP A 46 4.55 -3.03 -20.59
N ILE A 47 3.98 -3.21 -21.80
CA ILE A 47 3.94 -2.15 -22.82
C ILE A 47 3.25 -0.90 -22.25
N VAL A 48 2.12 -1.06 -21.55
CA VAL A 48 1.44 0.06 -20.91
C VAL A 48 2.33 0.74 -19.87
N VAL A 49 3.04 -0.02 -19.02
CA VAL A 49 4.00 0.56 -18.07
C VAL A 49 5.08 1.37 -18.79
N GLN A 50 5.62 0.89 -19.92
CA GLN A 50 6.58 1.65 -20.71
C GLN A 50 5.97 2.92 -21.30
N MET A 51 4.72 2.86 -21.80
CA MET A 51 4.01 4.03 -22.29
C MET A 51 3.78 5.06 -21.19
N ILE A 52 3.45 4.63 -19.97
CA ILE A 52 3.28 5.50 -18.81
C ILE A 52 4.61 6.19 -18.49
N LYS A 53 5.70 5.43 -18.37
CA LYS A 53 7.04 5.98 -18.08
C LYS A 53 7.53 6.95 -19.16
N GLN A 54 7.04 6.83 -20.39
CA GLN A 54 7.32 7.74 -21.51
C GLN A 54 6.32 8.90 -21.63
N GLY A 55 5.31 9.01 -20.75
CA GLY A 55 4.30 10.07 -20.81
C GLY A 55 3.28 9.94 -21.96
N LYS A 56 3.10 8.74 -22.54
CA LYS A 56 2.26 8.49 -23.73
C LYS A 56 0.84 7.99 -23.42
N MET A 57 0.40 8.12 -22.17
CA MET A 57 -0.92 7.65 -21.69
C MET A 57 -1.97 8.76 -21.48
N ALA A 58 -1.64 10.01 -21.80
CA ALA A 58 -2.58 11.12 -21.65
C ALA A 58 -3.92 10.84 -22.35
N GLY A 59 -5.04 11.06 -21.64
CA GLY A 59 -6.38 10.83 -22.17
C GLY A 59 -6.80 9.36 -22.33
N ARG A 60 -5.97 8.39 -21.88
CA ARG A 60 -6.23 6.95 -22.06
C ARG A 60 -6.32 6.22 -20.72
N GLY A 61 -7.21 5.24 -20.66
CA GLY A 61 -7.36 4.35 -19.52
C GLY A 61 -7.08 2.90 -19.93
N ILE A 62 -7.15 2.00 -18.97
CA ILE A 62 -6.97 0.56 -19.20
C ILE A 62 -8.27 -0.14 -18.80
N LEU A 63 -8.73 -1.10 -19.60
CA LEU A 63 -9.79 -2.03 -19.23
C LEU A 63 -9.22 -3.44 -19.13
N LEU A 64 -9.25 -4.03 -17.95
CA LEU A 64 -8.96 -5.44 -17.74
C LEU A 64 -10.24 -6.24 -17.92
N ALA A 65 -10.33 -7.04 -18.97
CA ALA A 65 -11.52 -7.80 -19.31
C ALA A 65 -11.26 -9.31 -19.23
N GLY A 66 -12.12 -10.05 -18.53
CA GLY A 66 -12.03 -11.50 -18.55
C GLY A 66 -12.82 -12.16 -17.42
N PRO A 67 -12.93 -13.50 -17.41
CA PRO A 67 -13.70 -14.23 -16.41
C PRO A 67 -13.27 -13.94 -14.96
N PRO A 68 -14.14 -14.17 -13.96
CA PRO A 68 -13.75 -14.13 -12.55
C PRO A 68 -12.56 -15.06 -12.25
N GLY A 69 -11.66 -14.63 -11.38
CA GLY A 69 -10.53 -15.47 -10.95
C GLY A 69 -9.34 -15.56 -11.92
N THR A 70 -9.32 -14.79 -13.01
CA THR A 70 -8.23 -14.78 -14.01
C THR A 70 -7.09 -13.80 -13.69
N GLY A 71 -7.10 -13.16 -12.52
CA GLY A 71 -5.99 -12.32 -12.05
C GLY A 71 -6.01 -10.84 -12.46
N LYS A 72 -7.16 -10.27 -12.86
CA LYS A 72 -7.29 -8.84 -13.20
C LYS A 72 -6.75 -7.90 -12.10
N THR A 73 -7.22 -8.07 -10.86
CA THR A 73 -6.74 -7.29 -9.71
C THR A 73 -5.24 -7.50 -9.45
N ALA A 74 -4.75 -8.74 -9.61
CA ALA A 74 -3.32 -9.04 -9.49
C ALA A 74 -2.50 -8.30 -10.56
N LEU A 75 -3.00 -8.23 -11.80
CA LEU A 75 -2.36 -7.52 -12.90
C LEU A 75 -2.31 -6.01 -12.66
N ALA A 76 -3.38 -5.42 -12.13
CA ALA A 76 -3.40 -4.00 -11.76
C ALA A 76 -2.38 -3.68 -10.65
N VAL A 77 -2.28 -4.54 -9.63
CA VAL A 77 -1.25 -4.42 -8.58
C VAL A 77 0.15 -4.55 -9.17
N ALA A 78 0.36 -5.51 -10.07
CA ALA A 78 1.64 -5.71 -10.74
C ALA A 78 2.06 -4.48 -11.57
N ILE A 79 1.13 -3.86 -12.30
CA ILE A 79 1.35 -2.61 -13.04
C ILE A 79 1.81 -1.50 -12.07
N ALA A 80 1.11 -1.32 -10.94
CA ALA A 80 1.48 -0.32 -9.95
C ALA A 80 2.88 -0.54 -9.36
N ARG A 81 3.24 -1.80 -9.04
CA ARG A 81 4.58 -2.15 -8.56
C ARG A 81 5.68 -1.89 -9.58
N GLU A 82 5.40 -2.13 -10.86
CA GLU A 82 6.35 -1.88 -11.94
C GLU A 82 6.60 -0.38 -12.20
N LEU A 83 5.64 0.49 -11.82
CA LEU A 83 5.78 1.94 -11.89
C LEU A 83 6.70 2.49 -10.79
N GLY A 84 6.65 1.88 -9.60
CA GLY A 84 7.55 2.21 -8.49
C GLY A 84 7.00 1.75 -7.13
N GLU A 85 7.89 1.58 -6.15
CA GLU A 85 7.47 1.20 -4.78
C GLU A 85 6.64 2.29 -4.09
N ASP A 86 6.92 3.56 -4.41
CA ASP A 86 6.22 4.73 -3.88
C ASP A 86 4.97 5.13 -4.68
N THR A 87 4.63 4.37 -5.73
CA THR A 87 3.47 4.67 -6.58
C THR A 87 2.17 4.41 -5.79
N PRO A 88 1.32 5.43 -5.56
CA PRO A 88 0.06 5.23 -4.87
C PRO A 88 -0.84 4.26 -5.66
N PHE A 89 -1.45 3.31 -4.96
CA PHE A 89 -2.41 2.38 -5.54
C PHE A 89 -3.71 2.45 -4.73
N VAL A 90 -4.77 2.93 -5.39
CA VAL A 90 -6.11 3.02 -4.82
C VAL A 90 -6.97 1.99 -5.53
N ALA A 91 -7.57 1.07 -4.78
CA ALA A 91 -8.54 0.13 -5.30
C ALA A 91 -9.91 0.44 -4.69
N ILE A 92 -10.91 0.58 -5.55
CA ILE A 92 -12.32 0.71 -5.16
C ILE A 92 -13.16 -0.29 -5.95
N SER A 93 -14.26 -0.74 -5.38
CA SER A 93 -15.30 -1.45 -6.14
C SER A 93 -16.29 -0.46 -6.76
N GLY A 94 -16.82 -0.78 -7.95
CA GLY A 94 -17.86 0.01 -8.59
C GLY A 94 -19.14 0.17 -7.76
N SER A 95 -19.36 -0.67 -6.74
CA SER A 95 -20.45 -0.49 -5.77
C SER A 95 -20.13 0.46 -4.63
N GLU A 96 -18.85 0.69 -4.31
CA GLU A 96 -18.41 1.51 -3.16
C GLU A 96 -18.64 3.01 -3.39
N ILE A 97 -18.86 3.44 -4.64
CA ILE A 97 -19.16 4.84 -4.95
C ILE A 97 -20.55 5.27 -4.45
N TYR A 98 -21.42 4.33 -4.09
CA TYR A 98 -22.76 4.59 -3.58
C TYR A 98 -22.72 4.66 -2.06
N SER A 99 -22.76 5.87 -1.51
CA SER A 99 -22.81 6.14 -0.07
C SER A 99 -24.06 6.93 0.29
N ALA A 100 -24.59 6.69 1.50
CA ALA A 100 -25.66 7.50 2.09
C ALA A 100 -25.14 8.84 2.65
N GLU A 101 -23.85 8.88 3.01
CA GLU A 101 -23.22 10.00 3.72
C GLU A 101 -22.47 10.94 2.76
N MET A 102 -21.95 10.42 1.64
CA MET A 102 -21.18 11.16 0.66
C MET A 102 -21.75 11.03 -0.74
N LYS A 103 -21.65 12.11 -1.53
CA LYS A 103 -21.97 12.07 -2.96
C LYS A 103 -21.01 11.14 -3.70
N LYS A 104 -21.52 10.41 -4.69
CA LYS A 104 -20.71 9.53 -5.56
C LYS A 104 -19.53 10.24 -6.23
N THR A 105 -19.73 11.49 -6.65
CA THR A 105 -18.67 12.31 -7.24
C THR A 105 -17.59 12.67 -6.24
N GLU A 106 -17.93 12.83 -4.96
CA GLU A 106 -16.96 13.08 -3.90
C GLU A 106 -16.15 11.81 -3.58
N VAL A 107 -16.78 10.64 -3.55
CA VAL A 107 -16.07 9.35 -3.40
C VAL A 107 -15.08 9.14 -4.54
N LEU A 108 -15.51 9.37 -5.79
CA LEU A 108 -14.63 9.27 -6.96
C LEU A 108 -13.51 10.33 -6.94
N MET A 109 -13.81 11.57 -6.54
CA MET A 109 -12.80 12.62 -6.44
C MET A 109 -11.75 12.29 -5.36
N ARG A 110 -12.19 11.78 -4.21
CA ARG A 110 -11.29 11.27 -3.16
C ARG A 110 -10.40 10.17 -3.70
N ALA A 111 -10.96 9.18 -4.39
CA ALA A 111 -10.19 8.08 -4.97
C ALA A 111 -9.14 8.57 -5.99
N LEU A 112 -9.51 9.50 -6.87
CA LEU A 112 -8.58 10.13 -7.82
C LEU A 112 -7.44 10.88 -7.11
N ARG A 113 -7.76 11.71 -6.11
CA ARG A 113 -6.75 12.49 -5.38
C ARG A 113 -5.86 11.62 -4.49
N SER A 114 -6.39 10.54 -3.93
CA SER A 114 -5.59 9.53 -3.23
C SER A 114 -4.66 8.74 -4.15
N ALA A 115 -4.97 8.67 -5.45
CA ALA A 115 -4.12 8.02 -6.44
C ALA A 115 -3.04 8.95 -7.02
N ILE A 116 -2.94 10.21 -6.59
CA ILE A 116 -1.88 11.14 -7.01
C ILE A 116 -0.96 11.40 -5.83
N GLY A 117 0.30 11.01 -5.97
CA GLY A 117 1.35 11.24 -4.99
C GLY A 117 2.05 12.57 -5.21
N VAL A 118 2.52 13.17 -4.13
CA VAL A 118 3.38 14.34 -4.08
C VAL A 118 4.60 13.94 -3.27
N ARG A 119 5.77 13.88 -3.91
CA ARG A 119 7.04 13.65 -3.23
C ARG A 119 7.71 14.99 -3.00
N VAL A 120 7.75 15.40 -1.75
CA VAL A 120 8.36 16.65 -1.29
C VAL A 120 9.76 16.34 -0.79
N ARG A 121 10.74 17.12 -1.27
CA ARG A 121 12.14 17.10 -0.86
C ARG A 121 12.41 18.34 -0.04
N GLU A 122 12.79 18.14 1.21
CA GLU A 122 13.07 19.20 2.16
C GLU A 122 14.51 19.07 2.65
N TYR A 123 15.31 20.12 2.45
CA TYR A 123 16.66 20.18 2.98
C TYR A 123 16.61 20.87 4.34
N ARG A 124 17.08 20.18 5.38
CA ARG A 124 17.20 20.77 6.72
C ARG A 124 18.62 20.68 7.22
N ARG A 125 19.03 21.71 7.96
CA ARG A 125 20.28 21.71 8.71
C ARG A 125 20.11 20.86 9.96
N VAL A 126 21.00 19.88 10.12
CA VAL A 126 20.99 18.97 11.25
C VAL A 126 22.38 18.91 11.88
N TYR A 127 22.42 18.84 13.21
CA TYR A 127 23.63 18.54 13.97
C TYR A 127 23.71 17.03 14.15
N GLU A 128 24.61 16.36 13.44
CA GLU A 128 24.83 14.92 13.51
C GLU A 128 26.18 14.61 14.18
N GLY A 129 26.16 13.75 15.20
CA GLY A 129 27.38 13.33 15.86
C GLY A 129 27.14 12.32 16.97
N MET A 130 28.22 11.69 17.41
CA MET A 130 28.22 10.88 18.63
C MET A 130 28.23 11.82 19.84
N VAL A 131 27.31 11.60 20.78
CA VAL A 131 27.29 12.28 22.08
C VAL A 131 28.51 11.80 22.88
N LYS A 132 29.52 12.64 23.02
CA LYS A 132 30.72 12.34 23.82
C LYS A 132 30.53 12.73 25.28
N ARG A 133 29.86 13.85 25.52
CA ARG A 133 29.54 14.39 26.85
C ARG A 133 28.14 14.95 26.84
N MET A 134 27.37 14.73 27.91
CA MET A 134 26.06 15.34 28.10
C MET A 134 25.87 15.73 29.56
N GLU A 135 25.75 17.02 29.81
CA GLU A 135 25.49 17.59 31.14
C GLU A 135 24.14 18.27 31.13
N VAL A 136 23.30 17.92 32.10
CA VAL A 136 21.93 18.44 32.19
C VAL A 136 21.79 19.25 33.46
N LYS A 137 21.28 20.47 33.32
CA LYS A 137 20.92 21.33 34.43
C LYS A 137 19.41 21.22 34.67
N PHE A 138 19.07 20.79 35.88
CA PHE A 138 17.69 20.65 36.33
C PHE A 138 17.27 21.83 37.19
N ASP A 139 16.00 22.24 37.06
CA ASP A 139 15.35 23.21 37.95
C ASP A 139 13.97 22.71 38.36
N LYS A 140 13.35 23.32 39.37
CA LYS A 140 12.01 22.95 39.85
C LYS A 140 10.92 23.38 38.87
N HIS A 141 9.92 22.53 38.67
CA HIS A 141 8.78 22.82 37.80
C HIS A 141 7.95 23.99 38.38
N PRO A 142 7.57 25.00 37.58
CA PRO A 142 6.89 26.21 38.07
C PRO A 142 5.59 25.94 38.85
N TYR A 143 4.87 24.87 38.50
CA TYR A 143 3.59 24.50 39.11
C TYR A 143 3.67 23.27 40.04
N ASN A 144 4.84 22.61 40.12
CA ASN A 144 5.02 21.45 40.99
C ASN A 144 6.46 21.43 41.54
N PRO A 145 6.69 22.00 42.73
CA PRO A 145 8.03 22.11 43.32
C PRO A 145 8.75 20.79 43.59
N TRP A 146 8.04 19.65 43.52
CA TRP A 146 8.56 18.31 43.71
C TRP A 146 9.05 17.65 42.42
N VAL A 147 8.77 18.25 41.26
CA VAL A 147 9.20 17.76 39.95
C VAL A 147 10.36 18.60 39.46
N GLN A 148 11.46 17.94 39.10
CA GLN A 148 12.60 18.58 38.43
C GLN A 148 12.44 18.46 36.92
N VAL A 149 12.70 19.54 36.21
CA VAL A 149 12.68 19.59 34.74
C VAL A 149 14.03 20.08 34.20
N PRO A 150 14.49 19.53 33.07
CA PRO A 150 15.69 20.03 32.41
C PRO A 150 15.41 21.43 31.86
N VAL A 151 16.24 22.40 32.23
CA VAL A 151 16.10 23.80 31.76
C VAL A 151 17.16 24.18 30.73
N GLU A 152 18.33 23.54 30.81
CA GLU A 152 19.50 23.82 29.99
C GLU A 152 20.40 22.58 29.98
N GLY A 153 21.16 22.37 28.92
CA GLY A 153 22.19 21.34 28.90
C GLY A 153 23.40 21.72 28.06
N VAL A 154 24.52 21.08 28.35
CA VAL A 154 25.75 21.19 27.58
C VAL A 154 26.06 19.84 26.97
N ILE A 155 26.09 19.79 25.65
CA ILE A 155 26.36 18.56 24.89
C ILE A 155 27.63 18.71 24.07
N THR A 156 28.48 17.68 24.06
CA THR A 156 29.62 17.60 23.15
C THR A 156 29.33 16.54 22.11
N LEU A 157 29.28 16.95 20.84
CA LEU A 157 29.12 16.05 19.69
C LEU A 157 30.48 15.82 19.03
N LYS A 158 30.70 14.59 18.59
CA LYS A 158 31.93 14.16 17.90
C LYS A 158 31.61 13.45 16.58
N THR A 159 32.33 13.82 15.53
CA THR A 159 32.40 13.11 14.25
C THR A 159 33.83 12.63 14.01
N SER A 160 34.10 12.03 12.85
CA SER A 160 35.46 11.66 12.46
C SER A 160 36.36 12.86 12.16
N SER A 161 35.79 14.03 11.86
CA SER A 161 36.56 15.23 11.45
C SER A 161 36.60 16.32 12.52
N GLU A 162 35.62 16.40 13.41
CA GLU A 162 35.59 17.43 14.44
C GLU A 162 34.88 17.00 15.73
N GLU A 163 35.10 17.78 16.78
CA GLU A 163 34.43 17.66 18.07
C GLU A 163 34.06 19.06 18.54
N ARG A 164 32.78 19.29 18.86
CA ARG A 164 32.26 20.60 19.27
C ARG A 164 31.28 20.47 20.43
N THR A 165 31.31 21.47 21.30
CA THR A 165 30.41 21.58 22.46
C THR A 165 29.36 22.65 22.20
N PHE A 166 28.11 22.35 22.54
CA PHE A 166 26.94 23.19 22.33
C PHE A 166 26.20 23.35 23.65
N THR A 167 25.71 24.57 23.91
CA THR A 167 24.70 24.81 24.93
C THR A 167 23.33 24.68 24.25
N VAL A 168 22.49 23.81 24.80
CA VAL A 168 21.16 23.51 24.27
C VAL A 168 20.09 23.82 25.31
N ASP A 169 18.91 24.21 24.85
CA ASP A 169 17.79 24.51 25.72
C ASP A 169 17.15 23.23 26.30
N GLY A 170 16.32 23.41 27.33
CA GLY A 170 15.66 22.31 28.04
C GLY A 170 14.78 21.43 27.15
N SER A 171 14.26 21.92 26.02
CA SER A 171 13.39 21.13 25.13
C SER A 171 14.17 20.05 24.40
N ILE A 172 15.35 20.39 23.86
CA ILE A 172 16.27 19.44 23.21
C ILE A 172 16.72 18.38 24.21
N ILE A 173 17.07 18.78 25.43
CA ILE A 173 17.47 17.84 26.49
C ILE A 173 16.32 16.91 26.89
N SER A 174 15.11 17.43 27.03
CA SER A 174 13.93 16.62 27.32
C SER A 174 13.69 15.57 26.22
N GLU A 175 13.85 15.97 24.96
CA GLU A 175 13.82 15.07 23.79
C GLU A 175 14.92 13.99 23.87
N MET A 176 16.17 14.36 24.17
CA MET A 176 17.28 13.42 24.34
C MET A 176 17.00 12.40 25.46
N LEU A 177 16.53 12.87 26.63
CA LEU A 177 16.24 12.03 27.79
C LEU A 177 15.05 11.09 27.52
N SER A 178 13.97 11.59 26.91
CA SER A 178 12.79 10.78 26.59
C SER A 178 13.10 9.66 25.58
N LYS A 179 14.08 9.88 24.70
CA LYS A 179 14.58 8.89 23.73
C LYS A 179 15.71 8.02 24.26
N GLY A 180 16.04 8.15 25.56
CA GLY A 180 17.09 7.37 26.22
C GLY A 180 18.45 7.56 25.57
N VAL A 181 18.77 8.76 25.11
CA VAL A 181 20.08 9.12 24.56
C VAL A 181 21.10 9.16 25.71
N SER A 182 22.26 8.57 25.46
CA SER A 182 23.36 8.46 26.41
C SER A 182 24.71 8.74 25.73
N GLU A 183 25.74 8.99 26.51
CA GLU A 183 27.11 9.08 25.99
C GLU A 183 27.50 7.81 25.23
N GLY A 184 28.07 8.01 24.04
CA GLY A 184 28.38 6.97 23.07
C GLY A 184 27.28 6.72 22.03
N ASP A 185 26.09 7.33 22.16
CA ASP A 185 25.05 7.24 21.13
C ASP A 185 25.25 8.26 20.02
N VAL A 186 24.97 7.86 18.78
CA VAL A 186 24.94 8.75 17.61
C VAL A 186 23.52 9.31 17.46
N VAL A 187 23.45 10.64 17.39
CA VAL A 187 22.21 11.38 17.24
C VAL A 187 22.29 12.37 16.08
N TRP A 188 21.11 12.78 15.63
CA TRP A 188 20.88 13.92 14.76
C TRP A 188 19.84 14.81 15.42
N ILE A 189 20.13 16.10 15.45
CA ILE A 189 19.27 17.13 16.04
C ILE A 189 18.89 18.09 14.92
N ASP A 190 17.60 18.20 14.64
CA ASP A 190 17.04 19.15 13.68
C ASP A 190 17.19 20.57 14.25
N GLU A 191 17.87 21.46 13.51
CA GLU A 191 18.20 22.81 14.00
C GLU A 191 16.97 23.70 14.20
N GLU A 192 15.93 23.53 13.38
CA GLU A 192 14.75 24.39 13.41
C GLU A 192 13.73 23.91 14.44
N THR A 193 13.55 22.60 14.57
CA THR A 193 12.51 22.01 15.41
C THR A 193 13.02 21.51 16.76
N GLY A 194 14.34 21.38 16.94
CA GLY A 194 14.96 20.80 18.13
C GLY A 194 14.70 19.30 18.31
N ARG A 195 14.06 18.63 17.34
CA ARG A 195 13.78 17.20 17.40
C ARG A 195 15.07 16.40 17.33
N VAL A 196 15.21 15.45 18.25
CA VAL A 196 16.36 14.57 18.35
C VAL A 196 15.98 13.22 17.78
N TYR A 197 16.84 12.57 17.00
CA TYR A 197 16.67 11.14 16.79
C TYR A 197 17.93 10.35 17.10
N LYS A 198 17.73 9.19 17.71
CA LYS A 198 18.78 8.27 18.11
C LYS A 198 19.02 7.26 17.00
N VAL A 199 20.17 7.38 16.34
CA VAL A 199 20.54 6.52 15.20
C VAL A 199 21.00 5.15 15.68
N GLY A 200 21.77 5.12 16.76
CA GLY A 200 22.30 3.90 17.37
C GLY A 200 23.47 4.19 18.29
N ARG A 201 24.11 3.14 18.81
CA ARG A 201 25.31 3.26 19.64
C ARG A 201 26.56 3.18 18.77
N SER A 202 27.52 4.09 18.96
CA SER A 202 28.75 4.09 18.17
C SER A 202 29.59 2.84 18.45
N LYS A 203 30.15 2.22 17.40
CA LYS A 203 31.13 1.12 17.52
C LYS A 203 32.39 1.54 18.29
N THR A 204 32.74 2.83 18.28
CA THR A 204 33.93 3.37 18.94
C THR A 204 33.67 3.77 20.39
N ALA A 205 32.44 3.65 20.87
CA ALA A 205 32.10 3.94 22.26
C ALA A 205 32.52 2.77 23.17
N ASP A 206 32.93 3.09 24.39
CA ASP A 206 33.29 2.07 25.38
C ASP A 206 32.11 1.11 25.61
N ARG A 207 32.38 -0.19 25.39
CA ARG A 207 31.41 -1.25 25.62
C ARG A 207 31.29 -1.45 27.13
N ARG A 208 30.15 -1.06 27.70
CA ARG A 208 29.83 -1.32 29.12
C ARG A 208 29.26 -2.72 29.37
N TYR A 209 28.87 -3.45 28.32
CA TYR A 209 28.21 -4.76 28.41
C TYR A 209 28.63 -5.68 27.26
N ASP A 210 28.78 -6.97 27.55
CA ASP A 210 29.14 -8.02 26.57
C ASP A 210 27.96 -8.44 25.67
N LEU A 211 26.73 -8.19 26.10
CA LEU A 211 25.49 -8.45 25.35
C LEU A 211 24.59 -7.21 25.42
N ALA A 212 24.44 -6.50 24.30
CA ALA A 212 23.55 -5.34 24.19
C ALA A 212 22.69 -5.46 22.92
N SER A 213 21.38 -5.27 23.06
CA SER A 213 20.43 -5.26 21.93
C SER A 213 20.43 -3.93 21.14
N ALA A 214 21.42 -3.06 21.37
CA ALA A 214 21.50 -1.74 20.74
C ALA A 214 22.06 -1.85 19.32
N ARG A 215 21.39 -1.20 18.36
CA ARG A 215 21.88 -1.07 16.98
C ARG A 215 23.24 -0.37 16.98
N LEU A 216 24.29 -1.06 16.56
CA LEU A 216 25.63 -0.50 16.43
C LEU A 216 25.76 0.28 15.12
N VAL A 217 26.30 1.49 15.19
CA VAL A 217 26.47 2.39 14.06
C VAL A 217 27.89 2.94 14.02
N GLU A 218 28.33 3.39 12.85
CA GLU A 218 29.67 3.97 12.69
C GLU A 218 29.69 5.42 13.16
N LEU A 219 30.90 5.92 13.48
CA LEU A 219 31.07 7.33 13.80
C LEU A 219 30.78 8.15 12.53
N PRO A 220 29.89 9.16 12.58
CA PRO A 220 29.58 9.96 11.40
C PRO A 220 30.83 10.64 10.85
N SER A 221 30.93 10.73 9.52
CA SER A 221 32.01 11.44 8.84
C SER A 221 31.64 12.88 8.50
N GLY A 222 32.65 13.74 8.37
CA GLY A 222 32.47 15.15 8.00
C GLY A 222 31.97 16.03 9.16
N PRO A 223 31.61 17.29 8.88
CA PRO A 223 31.24 18.25 9.91
C PRO A 223 30.00 17.80 10.70
N ILE A 224 29.88 18.28 11.95
CA ILE A 224 28.73 18.03 12.82
C ILE A 224 27.49 18.69 12.23
N LEU A 225 27.59 19.95 11.82
CA LEU A 225 26.50 20.64 11.12
C LEU A 225 26.54 20.26 9.64
N LYS A 226 25.47 19.65 9.16
CA LYS A 226 25.31 19.28 7.75
C LYS A 226 23.88 19.47 7.29
N GLU A 227 23.71 19.66 5.99
CA GLU A 227 22.39 19.63 5.36
C GLU A 227 22.00 18.19 5.04
N LYS A 228 20.77 17.82 5.40
CA LYS A 228 20.22 16.50 5.14
C LYS A 228 18.91 16.64 4.38
N GLU A 229 18.78 15.87 3.32
CA GLU A 229 17.56 15.78 2.53
C GLU A 229 16.56 14.85 3.24
N PHE A 230 15.35 15.34 3.41
CA PHE A 230 14.18 14.60 3.87
C PHE A 230 13.22 14.45 2.69
N VAL A 231 12.89 13.20 2.37
CA VAL A 231 11.94 12.90 1.30
C VAL A 231 10.64 12.41 1.94
N HIS A 232 9.56 13.13 1.68
CA HIS A 232 8.23 12.83 2.18
C HIS A 232 7.30 12.57 1.00
N THR A 233 6.65 11.40 0.98
CA THR A 233 5.63 11.08 -0.02
C THR A 233 4.26 11.12 0.65
N MET A 234 3.35 11.93 0.11
CA MET A 234 1.96 12.07 0.55
C MET A 234 1.02 12.12 -0.66
N THR A 235 -0.26 11.81 -0.50
CA THR A 235 -1.22 11.95 -1.61
C THR A 235 -1.83 13.36 -1.64
N LEU A 236 -2.40 13.77 -2.78
CA LEU A 236 -3.16 15.02 -2.84
C LEU A 236 -4.35 15.02 -1.86
N HIS A 237 -4.96 13.85 -1.63
CA HIS A 237 -6.01 13.74 -0.64
C HIS A 237 -5.50 13.95 0.79
N ASP A 238 -4.31 13.44 1.14
CA ASP A 238 -3.73 13.68 2.48
C ASP A 238 -3.52 15.18 2.72
N LEU A 239 -3.02 15.89 1.70
CA LEU A 239 -2.86 17.34 1.71
C LEU A 239 -4.20 18.07 1.86
N ASP A 240 -5.24 17.63 1.14
CA ASP A 240 -6.59 18.18 1.30
C ASP A 240 -7.09 18.07 2.73
N VAL A 241 -6.92 16.89 3.35
CA VAL A 241 -7.37 16.64 4.72
C VAL A 241 -6.60 17.52 5.70
N MET A 242 -5.27 17.67 5.52
CA MET A 242 -4.43 18.54 6.33
C MET A 242 -4.89 20.00 6.26
N HIS A 243 -5.09 20.52 5.04
CA HIS A 243 -5.53 21.89 4.83
C HIS A 243 -6.97 22.15 5.29
N SER A 244 -7.87 21.18 5.15
CA SER A 244 -9.26 21.30 5.61
C SER A 244 -9.38 21.32 7.13
N ARG A 245 -8.50 20.61 7.85
CA ARG A 245 -8.56 20.48 9.32
C ARG A 245 -7.71 21.52 10.07
N GLY A 246 -6.90 22.32 9.37
CA GLY A 246 -5.95 23.25 10.00
C GLY A 246 -4.96 22.56 10.96
N GLY A 247 -4.76 21.24 10.81
CA GLY A 247 -4.15 20.36 11.80
C GLY A 247 -2.89 19.65 11.28
N SER A 248 -2.01 19.24 12.20
CA SER A 248 -0.71 18.64 11.88
C SER A 248 -0.82 17.18 11.39
N LEU A 249 0.28 16.66 10.83
CA LEU A 249 0.47 15.26 10.39
C LEU A 249 -0.03 14.21 11.42
N LEU A 250 -0.02 14.55 12.71
CA LEU A 250 -0.46 13.69 13.81
C LEU A 250 -1.97 13.37 13.76
N SER A 251 -2.79 14.29 13.22
CA SER A 251 -4.23 14.07 13.08
C SER A 251 -4.56 12.99 12.03
N LEU A 252 -3.77 12.92 10.95
CA LEU A 252 -3.85 11.82 9.97
C LEU A 252 -3.46 10.48 10.59
N LEU A 253 -2.43 10.47 11.45
CA LEU A 253 -1.89 9.26 12.06
C LEU A 253 -2.80 8.62 13.12
N LEU A 254 -3.63 9.43 13.81
CA LEU A 254 -4.47 8.99 14.93
C LEU A 254 -5.93 8.72 14.55
N GLY A 255 -6.29 8.75 13.26
CA GLY A 255 -7.58 8.25 12.79
C GLY A 255 -8.82 8.97 13.32
N GLY A 256 -8.76 10.29 13.54
CA GLY A 256 -9.93 11.07 13.96
C GLY A 256 -11.05 11.09 12.90
N ALA A 257 -12.26 10.65 13.27
CA ALA A 257 -13.52 10.88 12.55
C ALA A 257 -13.91 12.38 12.66
N GLU A 258 -14.50 13.08 11.68
CA GLU A 258 -15.48 12.70 10.65
C GLU A 258 -15.03 13.03 9.20
N GLU A 259 -15.69 12.33 8.27
CA GLU A 259 -15.70 12.51 6.81
C GLU A 259 -16.62 13.69 6.43
N ARG A 260 -16.07 14.91 6.40
CA ARG A 260 -16.75 16.03 5.71
C ARG A 260 -16.25 16.10 4.28
N GLU A 261 -17.17 16.30 3.33
CA GLU A 261 -16.83 16.60 1.94
C GLU A 261 -15.82 17.75 1.90
N ILE A 262 -14.71 17.56 1.20
CA ILE A 262 -13.69 18.60 1.09
C ILE A 262 -14.16 19.62 0.06
N SER A 263 -14.22 20.89 0.45
CA SER A 263 -14.68 21.94 -0.46
C SER A 263 -13.73 22.13 -1.65
N ALA A 264 -14.28 22.53 -2.78
CA ALA A 264 -13.50 22.83 -3.98
C ALA A 264 -12.46 23.94 -3.74
N ASP A 265 -12.71 24.88 -2.82
CA ASP A 265 -11.76 25.95 -2.48
C ASP A 265 -10.57 25.44 -1.66
N VAL A 266 -10.73 24.40 -0.83
CA VAL A 266 -9.59 23.73 -0.18
C VAL A 266 -8.74 23.05 -1.23
N ARG A 267 -9.35 22.27 -2.14
CA ARG A 267 -8.64 21.57 -3.22
C ARG A 267 -7.87 22.53 -4.11
N ARG A 268 -8.48 23.64 -4.51
CA ARG A 268 -7.81 24.67 -5.33
C ARG A 268 -6.57 25.24 -4.64
N ARG A 269 -6.66 25.55 -3.34
CA ARG A 269 -5.51 26.04 -2.56
C ARG A 269 -4.41 25.00 -2.42
N VAL A 270 -4.77 23.72 -2.25
CA VAL A 270 -3.81 22.60 -2.24
C VAL A 270 -3.11 22.50 -3.59
N ASP A 271 -3.87 22.53 -4.69
CA ASP A 271 -3.32 22.45 -6.04
C ASP A 271 -2.37 23.62 -6.33
N GLU A 272 -2.71 24.84 -5.91
CA GLU A 272 -1.83 26.02 -5.98
C GLU A 272 -0.54 25.85 -5.15
N THR A 273 -0.66 25.31 -3.94
CA THR A 273 0.48 25.05 -3.05
C THR A 273 1.43 24.01 -3.64
N VAL A 274 0.88 22.89 -4.11
CA VAL A 274 1.65 21.82 -4.75
C VAL A 274 2.33 22.33 -6.02
N LYS A 275 1.64 23.15 -6.82
CA LYS A 275 2.22 23.78 -7.99
C LYS A 275 3.42 24.66 -7.62
N SER A 276 3.30 25.51 -6.58
CA SER A 276 4.44 26.32 -6.09
C SER A 276 5.63 25.45 -5.72
N TRP A 277 5.41 24.34 -5.00
CA TRP A 277 6.50 23.43 -4.62
C TRP A 277 7.18 22.78 -5.82
N ILE A 278 6.42 22.45 -6.87
CA ILE A 278 6.97 21.89 -8.11
C ILE A 278 7.77 22.96 -8.86
N ASP A 279 7.23 24.16 -9.00
CA ASP A 279 7.90 25.30 -9.66
C ASP A 279 9.20 25.69 -8.94
N GLU A 280 9.24 25.56 -7.60
CA GLU A 280 10.43 25.73 -6.76
C GLU A 280 11.43 24.55 -6.82
N GLY A 281 11.09 23.44 -7.49
CA GLY A 281 11.90 22.22 -7.54
C GLY A 281 11.96 21.44 -6.23
N ARG A 282 11.04 21.73 -5.29
CA ARG A 282 10.94 21.09 -3.97
C ARG A 282 9.98 19.92 -3.93
N ALA A 283 9.15 19.75 -4.96
CA ALA A 283 8.24 18.61 -5.06
C ALA A 283 8.15 18.06 -6.48
N GLU A 284 7.77 16.80 -6.59
CA GLU A 284 7.42 16.14 -7.85
C GLU A 284 6.11 15.37 -7.68
N LEU A 285 5.30 15.34 -8.74
CA LEU A 285 4.10 14.51 -8.78
C LEU A 285 4.45 13.07 -9.16
N ILE A 286 3.87 12.14 -8.43
CA ILE A 286 3.95 10.71 -8.71
C ILE A 286 2.57 10.27 -9.21
N PRO A 287 2.40 10.00 -10.51
CA PRO A 287 1.15 9.45 -11.00
C PRO A 287 0.97 8.04 -10.44
N GLY A 288 -0.06 7.85 -9.62
CA GLY A 288 -0.45 6.55 -9.11
C GLY A 288 -1.48 5.87 -9.99
N VAL A 289 -2.08 4.82 -9.45
CA VAL A 289 -3.05 3.97 -10.12
C VAL A 289 -4.36 4.00 -9.35
N LEU A 290 -5.45 4.34 -10.05
CA LEU A 290 -6.81 4.13 -9.59
C LEU A 290 -7.38 2.88 -10.25
N PHE A 291 -7.54 1.81 -9.47
CA PHE A 291 -8.18 0.57 -9.90
C PHE A 291 -9.65 0.56 -9.48
N ILE A 292 -10.56 0.36 -10.44
CA ILE A 292 -11.99 0.22 -10.20
C ILE A 292 -12.43 -1.19 -10.62
N ASP A 293 -12.73 -2.05 -9.65
CA ASP A 293 -13.27 -3.38 -9.91
C ASP A 293 -14.78 -3.33 -10.17
N ASP A 294 -15.31 -4.36 -10.83
CA ASP A 294 -16.74 -4.49 -11.16
C ASP A 294 -17.33 -3.21 -11.81
N VAL A 295 -16.64 -2.66 -12.82
CA VAL A 295 -16.98 -1.39 -13.47
C VAL A 295 -18.42 -1.32 -14.00
N HIS A 296 -19.02 -2.47 -14.35
CA HIS A 296 -20.42 -2.59 -14.78
C HIS A 296 -21.43 -2.15 -13.70
N MET A 297 -21.00 -1.98 -12.45
CA MET A 297 -21.82 -1.47 -11.36
C MET A 297 -21.93 0.05 -11.32
N LEU A 298 -21.10 0.76 -12.08
CA LEU A 298 -21.15 2.22 -12.22
C LEU A 298 -22.35 2.68 -13.07
N ASP A 299 -22.82 3.89 -12.80
CA ASP A 299 -23.83 4.57 -13.61
C ASP A 299 -23.24 5.56 -14.61
N ILE A 300 -24.09 6.03 -15.52
CA ILE A 300 -23.69 6.96 -16.60
C ILE A 300 -23.07 8.27 -16.09
N GLU A 301 -23.48 8.76 -14.92
CA GLU A 301 -22.92 9.98 -14.34
C GLU A 301 -21.51 9.74 -13.80
N ALA A 302 -21.27 8.58 -13.17
CA ALA A 302 -19.94 8.16 -12.73
C ALA A 302 -18.99 8.00 -13.92
N PHE A 303 -19.45 7.39 -15.02
CA PHE A 303 -18.66 7.29 -16.26
C PHE A 303 -18.35 8.67 -16.86
N SER A 304 -19.33 9.58 -16.88
CA SER A 304 -19.12 10.95 -17.36
C SER A 304 -18.09 11.70 -16.52
N PHE A 305 -18.10 11.49 -15.20
CA PHE A 305 -17.10 12.06 -14.29
C PHE A 305 -15.71 11.50 -14.55
N LEU A 306 -15.57 10.17 -14.69
CA LEU A 306 -14.30 9.51 -14.99
C LEU A 306 -13.74 9.92 -16.35
N SER A 307 -14.59 10.03 -17.37
CA SER A 307 -14.19 10.47 -18.72
C SER A 307 -13.56 11.88 -18.69
N ARG A 308 -14.17 12.81 -17.95
CA ARG A 308 -13.60 14.16 -17.74
C ARG A 308 -12.32 14.12 -16.92
N ALA A 309 -12.25 13.26 -15.90
CA ALA A 309 -11.04 13.13 -15.08
C ALA A 309 -9.85 12.62 -15.91
N MET A 310 -10.07 11.70 -16.85
CA MET A 310 -9.04 11.17 -17.75
C MET A 310 -8.46 12.21 -18.72
N GLU A 311 -9.19 13.30 -19.00
CA GLU A 311 -8.71 14.40 -19.85
C GLU A 311 -7.73 15.32 -19.12
N SER A 312 -7.66 15.23 -17.78
CA SER A 312 -6.71 16.01 -16.98
C SER A 312 -5.27 15.52 -17.21
N GLU A 313 -4.33 16.44 -17.44
CA GLU A 313 -2.90 16.13 -17.57
C GLU A 313 -2.32 15.45 -16.33
N LEU A 314 -2.90 15.73 -15.16
CA LEU A 314 -2.47 15.18 -13.87
C LEU A 314 -3.31 13.99 -13.42
N ALA A 315 -4.12 13.40 -14.31
CA ALA A 315 -4.93 12.24 -13.98
C ALA A 315 -4.04 11.05 -13.58
N PRO A 316 -4.40 10.32 -12.51
CA PRO A 316 -3.77 9.03 -12.23
C PRO A 316 -4.11 8.04 -13.34
N ILE A 317 -3.38 6.95 -13.42
CA ILE A 317 -3.68 5.87 -14.36
C ILE A 317 -4.95 5.19 -13.91
N ILE A 318 -6.01 5.30 -14.72
CA ILE A 318 -7.29 4.65 -14.43
C ILE A 318 -7.31 3.26 -15.05
N ILE A 319 -7.46 2.25 -14.20
CA ILE A 319 -7.60 0.85 -14.59
C ILE A 319 -8.98 0.37 -14.17
N LEU A 320 -9.83 0.07 -15.14
CA LEU A 320 -11.15 -0.50 -14.93
C LEU A 320 -11.05 -2.02 -15.07
N ALA A 321 -11.83 -2.77 -14.29
CA ALA A 321 -11.96 -4.21 -14.48
C ALA A 321 -13.42 -4.62 -14.66
N SER A 322 -13.63 -5.51 -15.63
CA SER A 322 -14.94 -6.13 -15.87
C SER A 322 -14.83 -7.64 -15.96
N ASN A 323 -15.81 -8.30 -15.36
CA ASN A 323 -16.07 -9.73 -15.46
C ASN A 323 -17.32 -10.04 -16.32
N ARG A 324 -17.95 -9.02 -16.91
CA ARG A 324 -19.15 -9.16 -17.75
C ARG A 324 -18.85 -8.92 -19.22
N GLY A 325 -19.53 -9.68 -20.08
CA GLY A 325 -19.57 -9.50 -21.53
C GLY A 325 -20.43 -8.30 -21.89
N PHE A 326 -21.71 -8.49 -22.19
CA PHE A 326 -22.67 -7.38 -22.36
C PHE A 326 -23.43 -7.12 -21.07
N ALA A 327 -23.55 -5.85 -20.69
CA ALA A 327 -24.32 -5.43 -19.52
C ALA A 327 -25.04 -4.10 -19.79
N ARG A 328 -26.16 -3.88 -19.09
CA ARG A 328 -26.87 -2.60 -19.13
C ARG A 328 -26.05 -1.55 -18.39
N ILE A 329 -25.87 -0.38 -19.00
CA ILE A 329 -25.28 0.79 -18.35
C ILE A 329 -26.31 1.33 -17.35
N ARG A 330 -25.96 1.35 -16.05
CA ARG A 330 -26.92 1.76 -15.01
C ARG A 330 -27.34 3.22 -15.20
N GLY A 331 -28.62 3.48 -14.97
CA GLY A 331 -29.24 4.79 -15.25
C GLY A 331 -29.70 4.96 -16.70
N THR A 332 -29.53 3.96 -17.55
CA THR A 332 -29.99 3.98 -18.95
C THR A 332 -30.60 2.62 -19.35
N ASP A 333 -31.25 2.57 -20.52
CA ASP A 333 -31.71 1.32 -21.13
C ASP A 333 -30.69 0.72 -22.12
N VAL A 334 -29.52 1.35 -22.26
CA VAL A 334 -28.49 0.93 -23.22
C VAL A 334 -27.72 -0.28 -22.68
N VAL A 335 -27.61 -1.32 -23.51
CA VAL A 335 -26.74 -2.47 -23.26
C VAL A 335 -25.46 -2.27 -24.07
N ALA A 336 -24.31 -2.34 -23.40
CA ALA A 336 -23.01 -2.11 -24.00
C ALA A 336 -21.99 -3.20 -23.57
N PRO A 337 -20.90 -3.38 -24.32
CA PRO A 337 -19.78 -4.19 -23.88
C PRO A 337 -19.27 -3.72 -22.52
N HIS A 338 -19.06 -4.68 -21.62
CA HIS A 338 -18.61 -4.52 -20.25
C HIS A 338 -19.49 -3.64 -19.35
N GLY A 339 -20.66 -3.20 -19.84
CA GLY A 339 -21.49 -2.19 -19.17
C GLY A 339 -20.87 -0.79 -19.18
N VAL A 340 -19.99 -0.52 -20.15
CA VAL A 340 -19.25 0.75 -20.29
C VAL A 340 -19.77 1.52 -21.52
N PRO A 341 -19.97 2.84 -21.44
CA PRO A 341 -20.30 3.67 -22.59
C PRO A 341 -19.28 3.55 -23.73
N LEU A 342 -19.74 3.49 -24.98
CA LEU A 342 -18.88 3.24 -26.14
C LEU A 342 -17.81 4.34 -26.33
N ASP A 343 -18.18 5.59 -26.07
CA ASP A 343 -17.29 6.76 -26.12
C ASP A 343 -16.14 6.68 -25.11
N LEU A 344 -16.40 6.13 -23.92
CA LEU A 344 -15.36 5.86 -22.95
C LEU A 344 -14.54 4.64 -23.37
N LEU A 345 -15.19 3.58 -23.87
CA LEU A 345 -14.52 2.35 -24.30
C LEU A 345 -13.49 2.60 -25.41
N ASP A 346 -13.79 3.51 -26.34
CA ASP A 346 -12.86 3.94 -27.40
C ASP A 346 -11.58 4.63 -26.87
N ARG A 347 -11.61 5.11 -25.61
CA ARG A 347 -10.45 5.71 -24.91
C ARG A 347 -9.70 4.70 -24.04
N LEU A 348 -10.14 3.45 -23.95
CA LEU A 348 -9.54 2.42 -23.11
C LEU A 348 -8.70 1.45 -23.95
N LEU A 349 -7.50 1.14 -23.45
CA LEU A 349 -6.73 -0.01 -23.91
C LEU A 349 -7.27 -1.26 -23.21
N ILE A 350 -7.86 -2.17 -23.97
CA ILE A 350 -8.44 -3.40 -23.43
C ILE A 350 -7.36 -4.47 -23.35
N ILE A 351 -7.12 -5.00 -22.15
CA ILE A 351 -6.25 -6.15 -21.90
C ILE A 351 -7.12 -7.31 -21.46
N GLU A 352 -7.14 -8.37 -22.27
CA GLU A 352 -7.90 -9.57 -22.00
C GLU A 352 -7.11 -10.54 -21.10
N THR A 353 -7.79 -11.14 -20.12
CA THR A 353 -7.24 -12.21 -19.29
C THR A 353 -7.94 -13.53 -19.61
N ARG A 354 -7.16 -14.62 -19.64
CA ARG A 354 -7.68 -15.97 -19.97
C ARG A 354 -7.88 -16.84 -18.73
N PRO A 355 -8.70 -17.89 -18.79
CA PRO A 355 -8.67 -18.96 -17.79
C PRO A 355 -7.26 -19.54 -17.64
N TYR A 356 -6.92 -19.91 -16.40
CA TYR A 356 -5.66 -20.58 -16.12
C TYR A 356 -5.71 -22.05 -16.55
N THR A 357 -4.59 -22.54 -17.04
CA THR A 357 -4.36 -23.97 -17.27
C THR A 357 -4.21 -24.72 -15.93
N ARG A 358 -4.34 -26.04 -15.96
CA ARG A 358 -4.15 -26.90 -14.78
C ARG A 358 -2.78 -26.67 -14.11
N ASP A 359 -1.72 -26.58 -14.91
CA ASP A 359 -0.36 -26.38 -14.41
C ASP A 359 -0.21 -24.99 -13.76
N GLU A 360 -0.78 -23.95 -14.38
CA GLU A 360 -0.80 -22.60 -13.80
C GLU A 360 -1.59 -22.58 -12.47
N ILE A 361 -2.74 -23.26 -12.39
CA ILE A 361 -3.53 -23.38 -11.15
C ILE A 361 -2.70 -24.04 -10.05
N ARG A 362 -2.02 -25.14 -10.38
CA ARG A 362 -1.17 -25.87 -9.44
C ARG A 362 -0.06 -25.00 -8.88
N GLU A 363 0.64 -24.25 -9.75
CA GLU A 363 1.72 -23.35 -9.32
C GLU A 363 1.20 -22.17 -8.50
N ILE A 364 0.04 -21.61 -8.85
CA ILE A 364 -0.61 -20.57 -8.03
C ILE A 364 -0.93 -21.12 -6.64
N LEU A 365 -1.52 -22.32 -6.54
CA LEU A 365 -1.83 -22.95 -5.25
C LEU A 365 -0.58 -23.18 -4.40
N LYS A 366 0.54 -23.60 -5.00
CA LYS A 366 1.84 -23.72 -4.28
C LYS A 366 2.30 -22.38 -3.70
N ILE A 367 2.23 -21.31 -4.49
CA ILE A 367 2.62 -19.96 -4.09
C ILE A 367 1.73 -19.47 -2.93
N ARG A 368 0.41 -19.66 -3.03
CA ARG A 368 -0.55 -19.30 -1.97
C ARG A 368 -0.38 -20.10 -0.69
N ALA A 369 -0.19 -21.40 -0.81
CA ALA A 369 0.06 -22.25 0.35
C ALA A 369 1.31 -21.77 1.11
N ARG A 370 2.37 -21.38 0.39
CA ARG A 370 3.58 -20.82 1.02
C ARG A 370 3.32 -19.49 1.72
N GLU A 371 2.58 -18.57 1.11
CA GLU A 371 2.22 -17.28 1.72
C GLU A 371 1.40 -17.44 3.00
N GLU A 372 0.43 -18.35 2.97
CA GLU A 372 -0.45 -18.60 4.12
C GLU A 372 0.22 -19.48 5.18
N GLY A 373 1.43 -20.00 4.92
CA GLY A 373 2.13 -20.92 5.81
C GLY A 373 1.40 -22.26 5.95
N VAL A 374 0.86 -22.77 4.85
CA VAL A 374 0.17 -24.05 4.73
C VAL A 374 1.12 -25.04 4.05
N GLU A 375 1.59 -26.04 4.80
CA GLU A 375 2.34 -27.15 4.19
C GLU A 375 1.36 -28.18 3.61
N LEU A 376 1.42 -28.38 2.30
CA LEU A 376 0.63 -29.38 1.58
C LEU A 376 1.50 -30.60 1.28
N ASP A 377 0.95 -31.80 1.41
CA ASP A 377 1.53 -32.96 0.73
C ASP A 377 1.22 -32.90 -0.79
N GLU A 378 1.95 -33.70 -1.57
CA GLU A 378 1.86 -33.64 -3.03
C GLU A 378 0.48 -34.07 -3.54
N LYS A 379 -0.16 -35.03 -2.88
CA LYS A 379 -1.48 -35.55 -3.26
C LYS A 379 -2.60 -34.55 -2.91
N ALA A 380 -2.52 -33.85 -1.78
CA ALA A 380 -3.46 -32.79 -1.42
C ALA A 380 -3.38 -31.63 -2.41
N LEU A 381 -2.16 -31.28 -2.85
CA LEU A 381 -1.97 -30.28 -3.88
C LEU A 381 -2.58 -30.70 -5.22
N GLU A 382 -2.41 -31.96 -5.64
CA GLU A 382 -3.08 -32.49 -6.82
C GLU A 382 -4.60 -32.41 -6.69
N ARG A 383 -5.15 -32.83 -5.54
CA ARG A 383 -6.60 -32.77 -5.30
C ARG A 383 -7.14 -31.35 -5.28
N LEU A 384 -6.43 -30.40 -4.68
CA LEU A 384 -6.79 -28.97 -4.72
C LEU A 384 -6.72 -28.41 -6.15
N THR A 385 -5.77 -28.88 -6.94
CA THR A 385 -5.65 -28.51 -8.36
C THR A 385 -6.85 -29.01 -9.15
N ASP A 386 -7.29 -30.26 -8.94
CA ASP A 386 -8.52 -30.80 -9.53
C ASP A 386 -9.73 -29.94 -9.18
N ILE A 387 -9.90 -29.65 -7.89
CA ILE A 387 -10.98 -28.77 -7.40
C ILE A 387 -10.91 -27.39 -8.06
N GLY A 388 -9.70 -26.85 -8.27
CA GLY A 388 -9.49 -25.56 -8.92
C GLY A 388 -9.92 -25.55 -10.39
N VAL A 389 -9.70 -26.66 -11.10
CA VAL A 389 -10.12 -26.86 -12.50
C VAL A 389 -11.62 -27.10 -12.61
N GLU A 390 -12.17 -27.97 -11.76
CA GLU A 390 -13.58 -28.39 -11.77
C GLU A 390 -14.53 -27.27 -11.32
N ARG A 391 -14.11 -26.49 -10.30
CA ARG A 391 -14.96 -25.50 -9.63
C ARG A 391 -14.47 -24.07 -9.89
N SER A 392 -13.37 -23.68 -9.25
CA SER A 392 -12.65 -22.42 -9.55
C SER A 392 -11.37 -22.32 -8.72
N LEU A 393 -10.37 -21.59 -9.25
CA LEU A 393 -9.16 -21.25 -8.51
C LEU A 393 -9.46 -20.50 -7.19
N ARG A 394 -10.40 -19.54 -7.21
CA ARG A 394 -10.79 -18.77 -6.01
C ARG A 394 -11.27 -19.69 -4.91
N TYR A 395 -12.13 -20.65 -5.24
CA TYR A 395 -12.64 -21.61 -4.29
C TYR A 395 -11.53 -22.54 -3.77
N ALA A 396 -10.67 -23.08 -4.64
CA ALA A 396 -9.55 -23.92 -4.23
C ALA A 396 -8.59 -23.19 -3.25
N VAL A 397 -8.26 -21.92 -3.50
CA VAL A 397 -7.45 -21.09 -2.60
C VAL A 397 -8.14 -20.92 -1.24
N GLN A 398 -9.45 -20.66 -1.22
CA GLN A 398 -10.22 -20.52 0.02
C GLN A 398 -10.22 -21.78 0.90
N LEU A 399 -9.99 -22.97 0.32
CA LEU A 399 -9.91 -24.23 1.07
C LEU A 399 -8.57 -24.43 1.80
N LEU A 400 -7.50 -23.69 1.44
CA LEU A 400 -6.17 -23.87 2.02
C LEU A 400 -6.16 -23.67 3.55
N THR A 401 -6.67 -22.53 4.00
CA THR A 401 -6.70 -22.19 5.43
C THR A 401 -7.60 -23.15 6.24
N PRO A 402 -8.86 -23.43 5.84
CA PRO A 402 -9.68 -24.43 6.52
C PRO A 402 -9.05 -25.84 6.52
N ALA A 403 -8.42 -26.27 5.43
CA ALA A 403 -7.72 -27.56 5.38
C ALA A 403 -6.57 -27.63 6.39
N ARG A 404 -5.80 -26.53 6.55
CA ARG A 404 -4.79 -26.44 7.63
C ARG A 404 -5.40 -26.58 9.02
N VAL A 405 -6.56 -25.97 9.26
CA VAL A 405 -7.25 -26.07 10.56
C VAL A 405 -7.67 -27.51 10.85
N ILE A 406 -8.18 -28.25 9.86
CA ILE A 406 -8.54 -29.66 10.01
C ILE A 406 -7.29 -30.52 10.25
N ALA A 407 -6.23 -30.35 9.47
CA ALA A 407 -4.96 -31.07 9.65
C ALA A 407 -4.37 -30.85 11.05
N THR A 408 -4.39 -29.60 11.54
CA THR A 408 -3.90 -29.24 12.88
C THR A 408 -4.71 -29.94 13.98
N ARG A 409 -6.04 -30.06 13.82
CA ARG A 409 -6.91 -30.77 14.78
C ARG A 409 -6.64 -32.27 14.81
N ARG A 410 -6.22 -32.86 13.69
CA ARG A 410 -5.76 -34.25 13.59
C ARG A 410 -4.37 -34.45 14.21
N GLY A 411 -3.67 -33.37 14.56
CA GLY A 411 -2.30 -33.40 15.06
C GLY A 411 -1.24 -33.48 13.96
N ALA A 412 -1.63 -33.24 12.70
CA ALA A 412 -0.71 -33.21 11.56
C ALA A 412 -0.20 -31.78 11.30
N SER A 413 1.08 -31.67 10.96
CA SER A 413 1.70 -30.41 10.53
C SER A 413 1.50 -30.12 9.03
N ARG A 414 1.13 -31.14 8.26
CA ARG A 414 0.88 -31.06 6.81
C ARG A 414 -0.56 -31.42 6.50
N VAL A 415 -1.12 -30.72 5.52
CA VAL A 415 -2.43 -31.01 4.95
C VAL A 415 -2.31 -32.19 4.00
N GLU A 416 -3.15 -33.20 4.24
CA GLU A 416 -3.28 -34.39 3.41
C GLU A 416 -4.61 -34.36 2.62
N VAL A 417 -4.76 -35.30 1.68
CA VAL A 417 -5.96 -35.39 0.82
C VAL A 417 -7.25 -35.47 1.64
N GLU A 418 -7.26 -36.23 2.73
CA GLU A 418 -8.43 -36.41 3.61
C GLU A 418 -8.90 -35.09 4.22
N ASP A 419 -7.96 -34.20 4.55
CA ASP A 419 -8.24 -32.88 5.09
C ASP A 419 -8.93 -32.02 4.02
N VAL A 420 -8.38 -32.01 2.79
CA VAL A 420 -8.95 -31.29 1.64
C VAL A 420 -10.36 -31.78 1.32
N GLU A 421 -10.57 -33.10 1.26
CA GLU A 421 -11.88 -33.68 0.96
C GLU A 421 -12.91 -33.40 2.05
N THR A 422 -12.51 -33.47 3.32
CA THR A 422 -13.36 -33.10 4.45
C THR A 422 -13.84 -31.65 4.30
N VAL A 423 -12.94 -30.72 3.99
CA VAL A 423 -13.30 -29.30 3.83
C VAL A 423 -14.18 -29.10 2.59
N ALA A 424 -13.86 -29.75 1.48
CA ALA A 424 -14.62 -29.65 0.23
C ALA A 424 -16.05 -30.23 0.32
N LYS A 425 -16.32 -31.10 1.31
CA LYS A 425 -17.67 -31.57 1.67
C LYS A 425 -18.44 -30.58 2.53
N LEU A 426 -17.76 -29.79 3.35
CA LEU A 426 -18.39 -28.85 4.29
C LEU A 426 -18.69 -27.49 3.64
N PHE A 427 -17.81 -27.01 2.76
CA PHE A 427 -17.96 -25.72 2.11
C PHE A 427 -18.23 -25.93 0.63
N VAL A 428 -19.41 -25.55 0.15
CA VAL A 428 -19.78 -25.72 -1.27
C VAL A 428 -19.27 -24.56 -2.13
N SER A 429 -19.01 -24.84 -3.41
CA SER A 429 -18.67 -23.78 -4.37
C SER A 429 -19.89 -22.96 -4.78
N VAL A 430 -19.66 -21.78 -5.37
CA VAL A 430 -20.76 -20.92 -5.89
C VAL A 430 -21.60 -21.66 -6.91
N LYS A 431 -20.98 -22.47 -7.77
CA LYS A 431 -21.68 -23.25 -8.81
C LYS A 431 -22.62 -24.29 -8.17
N GLU A 432 -22.10 -25.09 -7.25
CA GLU A 432 -22.88 -26.12 -6.53
C GLU A 432 -23.98 -25.48 -5.69
N SER A 433 -23.70 -24.34 -5.04
CA SER A 433 -24.71 -23.59 -4.28
C SER A 433 -25.82 -23.08 -5.19
N ALA A 434 -25.50 -22.56 -6.37
CA ALA A 434 -26.52 -22.07 -7.31
C ALA A 434 -27.39 -23.22 -7.85
N GLU A 435 -26.79 -24.38 -8.14
CA GLU A 435 -27.51 -25.59 -8.54
C GLU A 435 -28.45 -26.08 -7.42
N TYR A 436 -27.97 -26.17 -6.19
CA TYR A 436 -28.76 -26.53 -5.01
C TYR A 436 -29.94 -25.57 -4.76
N LEU A 437 -29.72 -24.26 -4.88
CA LEU A 437 -30.78 -23.26 -4.71
C LEU A 437 -31.86 -23.39 -5.79
N LYS A 438 -31.48 -23.74 -7.02
CA LYS A 438 -32.41 -23.96 -8.12
C LYS A 438 -33.28 -25.20 -7.90
N GLU A 439 -32.70 -26.28 -7.37
CA GLU A 439 -33.46 -27.50 -7.03
C GLU A 439 -34.48 -27.27 -5.91
N LEU A 440 -34.21 -26.32 -5.02
CA LEU A 440 -35.06 -26.00 -3.87
C LEU A 440 -35.87 -24.70 -4.07
N GLU A 441 -35.96 -24.19 -5.29
CA GLU A 441 -36.59 -22.90 -5.60
C GLU A 441 -37.99 -22.78 -4.99
N GLU A 442 -38.80 -23.85 -5.05
CA GLU A 442 -40.16 -23.88 -4.51
C GLU A 442 -40.23 -23.81 -2.97
N LYS A 443 -39.14 -24.12 -2.27
CA LYS A 443 -39.06 -24.06 -0.81
C LYS A 443 -38.51 -22.72 -0.30
N PHE A 444 -37.93 -21.91 -1.17
CA PHE A 444 -37.43 -20.60 -0.81
C PHE A 444 -38.55 -19.55 -0.89
N LEU A 445 -38.55 -18.63 0.08
CA LEU A 445 -39.41 -17.45 0.03
C LEU A 445 -38.95 -16.56 -1.13
N ARG A 446 -39.90 -16.10 -1.93
CA ARG A 446 -39.67 -15.19 -3.06
C ARG A 446 -39.60 -13.74 -2.62
#